data_AF-A0A2N3JZF7-F1
#
_entry.id   AF-A0A2N3JZF7-F1
#
_cell.length_a   1.000
_cell.length_b   1.000
_cell.length_c   1.000
_cell.angle_alpha   90.00
_cell.angle_beta   90.00
_cell.angle_gamma   90.00
#
_symmetry.space_group_name_H-M   'P 1'
#
loop_
_entity.id
_entity.type
_entity.pdbx_description
1 polymer ?
#
loop_
_entity_poly.entity_id
_entity_poly.type
_entity_poly.pdbx_seq_one_letter_code
_entity_poly.pdbx_strand_id
1 'polypeptide(L)'
;MPTGNATRPTRNPTEPTGCDQARTGRGSHEQPPRAAAPAAPRPGRAGQGTRTARNLPPTPPTLYAGHTTHPAPTASALADDVPAPSPRVQLNALQALCRQVFGVRLALIALGAPFAMQNAADGAARYLVLAAAVTGFMASYAMLRDWERFGPLVLRHPALLGLDLLIGAVLLLTASPASPLGYAAACTPLLAGLLYGWRGAGVLTGCQLVVLLVAHRAWAHALTSGASTLLVAGFCVAAGITGVTLRNLMFRFGAATTALAEANARLAVAGAVEAERARLARDLHDSLAKTLHGLALTADALAEGTGHLPPDTLRQRAVQVADAARRAAADSRDLLTGLRHDAADPTDPVDLAETLRTGLPPGTPLDAAAPLPPVPHAVAQHLLAIAAEAVENTHRHATSPPRTTLTTTSTALRLTVTDQGPGLPTGLTLQSASDTGHFGLVGMAERATAIGGALRVGPAGQTATGPGTEVRIDVPLAVLDAAPPPGTRRSTPGEHLSGQNPPARPPD
;
A
#
# COMPACT_ATOMS: atom_id res chain seq x y z
N MET A 1 59.01 46.07 40.50
CA MET A 1 58.07 46.89 39.69
C MET A 1 57.32 45.95 38.74
N PRO A 2 56.03 46.20 38.45
CA PRO A 2 54.94 45.51 39.18
C PRO A 2 53.96 44.82 38.22
N THR A 3 52.79 44.23 38.56
CA THR A 3 51.92 44.11 39.77
C THR A 3 51.48 42.63 39.88
N GLY A 4 51.09 42.02 41.02
CA GLY A 4 50.05 42.44 41.99
C GLY A 4 48.65 42.05 41.46
N ASN A 5 47.67 41.54 42.23
CA ASN A 5 47.61 41.22 43.67
C ASN A 5 46.46 40.21 43.94
N ALA A 6 46.34 39.68 45.15
CA ALA A 6 45.25 38.78 45.57
C ALA A 6 43.88 39.45 45.73
N THR A 7 42.78 38.69 45.66
CA THR A 7 41.66 38.73 46.64
C THR A 7 40.62 37.60 46.43
N ARG A 8 39.78 37.39 47.45
CA ARG A 8 38.85 36.25 47.63
C ARG A 8 37.37 36.74 47.61
N PRO A 9 36.38 35.92 48.02
CA PRO A 9 35.34 35.30 47.18
C PRO A 9 34.02 36.10 47.08
N THR A 10 33.06 35.66 46.24
CA THR A 10 31.59 35.60 46.55
C THR A 10 30.75 35.12 45.36
N ARG A 11 30.04 33.99 45.49
CA ARG A 11 28.57 33.87 45.32
C ARG A 11 28.07 32.45 45.63
N ASN A 12 26.88 32.40 46.20
CA ASN A 12 26.19 31.18 46.64
C ASN A 12 25.35 30.57 45.49
N PRO A 13 24.91 29.30 45.59
CA PRO A 13 24.01 28.68 44.62
C PRO A 13 22.55 29.06 44.87
N THR A 14 21.67 28.73 43.93
CA THR A 14 20.21 28.79 44.09
C THR A 14 19.55 27.56 43.47
N GLU A 15 19.27 26.56 44.32
CA GLU A 15 18.14 25.66 44.13
C GLU A 15 16.87 26.33 44.72
N PRO A 16 15.68 26.12 44.16
CA PRO A 16 14.46 26.74 44.67
C PRO A 16 13.88 26.00 45.89
N THR A 17 13.41 26.79 46.85
CA THR A 17 12.81 26.41 48.13
C THR A 17 11.46 25.71 48.00
N GLY A 18 11.20 24.77 48.91
CA GLY A 18 9.83 24.43 49.31
C GLY A 18 9.25 25.48 50.28
N CYS A 19 7.94 25.46 50.45
CA CYS A 19 7.25 26.19 51.52
C CYS A 19 6.40 25.24 52.37
N ASP A 20 6.16 25.62 53.61
CA ASP A 20 6.03 24.70 54.73
C ASP A 20 4.56 24.42 55.16
N GLN A 21 4.39 23.28 55.83
CA GLN A 21 3.40 22.96 56.86
C GLN A 21 1.97 23.57 56.84
N ALA A 22 0.99 22.66 56.81
CA ALA A 22 -0.06 22.64 57.83
C ALA A 22 -0.16 21.23 58.45
N ARG A 23 -0.21 21.16 59.78
CA ARG A 23 0.02 19.94 60.57
C ARG A 23 -1.10 19.68 61.57
N THR A 24 -1.88 18.62 61.35
CA THR A 24 -2.61 17.89 62.41
C THR A 24 -2.70 16.41 62.03
N GLY A 25 -2.60 15.52 63.02
CA GLY A 25 -2.67 14.07 62.81
C GLY A 25 -2.52 13.25 64.09
N ARG A 26 -2.78 11.94 63.97
CA ARG A 26 -2.95 10.90 65.03
C ARG A 26 -4.29 11.00 65.78
N GLY A 27 -4.92 9.89 66.19
CA GLY A 27 -4.62 8.46 65.98
C GLY A 27 -5.77 7.61 66.57
N SER A 28 -6.15 6.46 65.97
CA SER A 28 -5.66 5.09 66.28
C SER A 28 -6.63 4.27 67.16
N HIS A 29 -6.67 2.94 66.95
CA HIS A 29 -7.65 1.93 67.46
C HIS A 29 -9.02 1.96 66.73
N GLU A 30 -9.67 0.85 66.36
CA GLU A 30 -9.56 -0.57 66.76
C GLU A 30 -9.94 -1.56 65.62
N GLN A 31 -9.71 -2.88 65.81
CA GLN A 31 -10.13 -4.02 64.96
C GLN A 31 -10.78 -5.09 65.87
N PRO A 32 -11.49 -6.12 65.37
CA PRO A 32 -12.42 -6.26 64.23
C PRO A 32 -13.78 -6.86 64.75
N PRO A 33 -14.66 -7.63 64.02
CA PRO A 33 -14.35 -8.95 63.42
C PRO A 33 -15.06 -9.35 62.10
N ARG A 34 -14.67 -10.52 61.59
CA ARG A 34 -15.19 -11.35 60.45
C ARG A 34 -16.73 -11.52 60.46
N ALA A 35 -17.46 -11.84 59.37
CA ALA A 35 -17.30 -13.03 58.51
C ALA A 35 -18.34 -13.14 57.35
N ALA A 36 -18.12 -14.14 56.47
CA ALA A 36 -19.11 -14.89 55.67
C ALA A 36 -19.70 -14.32 54.35
N ALA A 37 -19.41 -15.07 53.28
CA ALA A 37 -20.24 -15.30 52.09
C ALA A 37 -20.26 -16.84 51.86
N PRO A 38 -20.94 -17.42 50.84
CA PRO A 38 -22.14 -17.00 50.10
C PRO A 38 -23.27 -18.07 50.16
N ALA A 39 -24.47 -17.80 49.61
CA ALA A 39 -25.44 -18.86 49.30
C ALA A 39 -26.46 -18.50 48.20
N ALA A 40 -26.65 -19.43 47.26
CA ALA A 40 -27.88 -19.63 46.49
C ALA A 40 -28.33 -21.09 46.74
N PRO A 41 -29.63 -21.41 46.77
CA PRO A 41 -30.20 -22.19 45.65
C PRO A 41 -31.71 -21.99 45.36
N ARG A 42 -32.18 -22.58 44.24
CA ARG A 42 -33.61 -22.85 43.86
C ARG A 42 -34.17 -24.05 44.65
N PRO A 43 -35.51 -24.23 44.90
CA PRO A 43 -36.60 -24.55 43.92
C PRO A 43 -37.97 -23.85 44.24
N GLY A 44 -39.14 -24.12 43.61
CA GLY A 44 -39.49 -24.83 42.36
C GLY A 44 -40.88 -25.56 42.34
N ARG A 45 -41.49 -25.69 41.14
CA ARG A 45 -42.64 -26.57 40.71
C ARG A 45 -44.13 -26.11 40.90
N ALA A 46 -44.93 -26.41 39.85
CA ALA A 46 -46.42 -26.50 39.72
C ALA A 46 -47.28 -25.21 39.87
N GLY A 47 -48.42 -25.01 39.18
CA GLY A 47 -49.01 -25.73 38.03
C GLY A 47 -50.47 -25.31 37.69
N GLN A 48 -50.86 -25.33 36.40
CA GLN A 48 -52.23 -25.29 35.81
C GLN A 48 -53.16 -24.06 36.06
N GLY A 49 -53.95 -23.64 35.03
CA GLY A 49 -55.20 -22.87 35.26
C GLY A 49 -55.68 -21.80 34.24
N THR A 50 -56.20 -22.20 33.06
CA THR A 50 -57.32 -21.57 32.31
C THR A 50 -57.45 -20.04 32.01
N ARG A 51 -57.40 -19.73 30.69
CA ARG A 51 -58.30 -18.84 29.87
C ARG A 51 -58.77 -17.46 30.39
N THR A 52 -58.50 -16.42 29.58
CA THR A 52 -59.54 -15.56 28.94
C THR A 52 -58.96 -14.80 27.72
N ALA A 53 -59.82 -14.26 26.85
CA ALA A 53 -59.49 -13.85 25.48
C ALA A 53 -59.22 -12.35 25.29
N ARG A 54 -58.56 -11.96 24.18
CA ARG A 54 -59.15 -11.09 23.12
C ARG A 54 -58.26 -10.79 21.90
N ASN A 55 -58.94 -10.75 20.74
CA ASN A 55 -58.75 -9.89 19.56
C ASN A 55 -57.62 -10.11 18.52
N LEU A 56 -58.03 -9.83 17.28
CA LEU A 56 -57.40 -9.95 15.95
C LEU A 56 -58.22 -8.99 15.02
N PRO A 57 -57.87 -8.72 13.74
CA PRO A 57 -56.65 -8.19 13.09
C PRO A 57 -56.81 -6.65 12.79
N PRO A 58 -56.14 -6.03 11.78
CA PRO A 58 -56.45 -6.19 10.35
C PRO A 58 -55.24 -6.34 9.40
N THR A 59 -55.52 -6.48 8.09
CA THR A 59 -54.59 -6.90 7.01
C THR A 59 -54.26 -5.74 6.02
N PRO A 60 -53.92 -5.91 4.71
CA PRO A 60 -52.71 -5.32 4.12
C PRO A 60 -53.02 -4.24 3.04
N PRO A 61 -52.08 -3.92 2.13
CA PRO A 61 -52.30 -4.40 0.75
C PRO A 61 -51.06 -4.97 0.03
N THR A 62 -51.33 -5.60 -1.12
CA THR A 62 -50.45 -6.48 -1.92
C THR A 62 -50.04 -5.88 -3.28
N LEU A 63 -49.22 -6.64 -4.03
CA LEU A 63 -48.82 -6.50 -5.47
C LEU A 63 -47.54 -5.65 -5.70
N TYR A 64 -46.65 -5.96 -6.65
CA TYR A 64 -46.71 -6.88 -7.81
C TYR A 64 -45.42 -7.75 -7.96
N ALA A 65 -45.46 -8.83 -8.75
CA ALA A 65 -44.36 -9.78 -8.94
C ALA A 65 -43.50 -9.51 -10.20
N GLY A 66 -42.27 -10.07 -10.25
CA GLY A 66 -41.43 -10.12 -11.45
C GLY A 66 -40.06 -10.78 -11.21
N HIS A 67 -39.72 -11.85 -11.93
CA HIS A 67 -38.51 -12.66 -11.69
C HIS A 67 -37.22 -12.05 -12.25
N THR A 68 -36.12 -12.17 -11.50
CA THR A 68 -34.79 -12.49 -12.05
C THR A 68 -34.17 -13.65 -11.27
N THR A 69 -33.74 -14.68 -11.99
CA THR A 69 -33.11 -15.88 -11.42
C THR A 69 -31.61 -15.65 -11.22
N HIS A 70 -31.18 -15.40 -9.99
CA HIS A 70 -29.78 -15.58 -9.59
C HIS A 70 -29.60 -16.97 -8.94
N PRO A 71 -28.61 -17.77 -9.36
CA PRO A 71 -28.28 -19.01 -8.66
C PRO A 71 -27.74 -18.67 -7.26
N ALA A 72 -28.17 -19.44 -6.26
CA ALA A 72 -27.69 -19.27 -4.89
C ALA A 72 -26.17 -19.56 -4.81
N PRO A 73 -25.37 -18.75 -4.08
CA PRO A 73 -23.97 -19.04 -3.90
C PRO A 73 -23.80 -20.27 -3.02
N THR A 74 -23.30 -21.37 -3.60
CA THR A 74 -22.81 -22.51 -2.82
C THR A 74 -21.63 -22.05 -1.98
N ALA A 75 -21.83 -22.01 -0.66
CA ALA A 75 -20.83 -21.52 0.27
C ALA A 75 -19.55 -22.40 0.25
N SER A 76 -18.43 -21.80 -0.13
CA SER A 76 -17.09 -22.26 0.24
C SER A 76 -16.48 -21.26 1.22
N ALA A 77 -16.89 -21.36 2.50
CA ALA A 77 -16.44 -20.46 3.57
C ALA A 77 -15.03 -20.81 4.10
N LEU A 78 -14.16 -21.34 3.25
CA LEU A 78 -12.81 -21.82 3.58
C LEU A 78 -11.74 -21.51 2.50
N ALA A 79 -12.08 -20.73 1.48
CA ALA A 79 -11.11 -20.21 0.51
C ALA A 79 -10.49 -18.90 1.03
N ASP A 80 -9.63 -19.00 2.05
CA ASP A 80 -8.67 -17.94 2.38
C ASP A 80 -7.60 -17.89 1.27
N ASP A 81 -7.92 -17.24 0.15
CA ASP A 81 -6.95 -16.85 -0.88
C ASP A 81 -6.09 -15.66 -0.38
N VAL A 82 -5.46 -15.85 0.77
CA VAL A 82 -4.47 -14.95 1.34
C VAL A 82 -3.15 -15.18 0.59
N PRO A 83 -2.57 -14.16 -0.09
CA PRO A 83 -1.29 -14.32 -0.76
C PRO A 83 -0.23 -14.78 0.24
N ALA A 84 0.41 -15.91 -0.06
CA ALA A 84 1.46 -16.43 0.80
C ALA A 84 2.57 -15.37 0.99
N PRO A 85 3.16 -15.25 2.19
CA PRO A 85 4.16 -14.24 2.48
C PRO A 85 5.32 -14.31 1.50
N SER A 86 5.95 -13.17 1.21
CA SER A 86 7.03 -13.13 0.22
C SER A 86 8.07 -14.21 0.55
N PRO A 87 8.36 -15.15 -0.39
CA PRO A 87 9.04 -16.41 -0.04
C PRO A 87 10.44 -16.16 0.53
N ARG A 88 11.06 -15.03 0.20
CA ARG A 88 12.37 -14.58 0.70
C ARG A 88 12.40 -14.43 2.23
N VAL A 89 11.39 -13.86 2.86
CA VAL A 89 11.40 -13.66 4.33
C VAL A 89 11.30 -14.99 5.07
N GLN A 90 10.45 -15.90 4.59
CA GLN A 90 10.33 -17.26 5.13
C GLN A 90 11.61 -18.07 4.92
N LEU A 91 12.23 -17.97 3.74
CA LEU A 91 13.53 -18.60 3.45
C LEU A 91 14.64 -18.09 4.38
N ASN A 92 14.69 -16.78 4.66
CA ASN A 92 15.70 -16.19 5.54
C ASN A 92 15.53 -16.66 7.00
N ALA A 93 14.30 -16.72 7.53
CA ALA A 93 14.03 -17.24 8.87
C ALA A 93 14.34 -18.74 8.99
N LEU A 94 13.95 -19.53 7.97
CA LEU A 94 14.27 -20.95 7.87
C LEU A 94 15.79 -21.20 7.85
N GLN A 95 16.53 -20.40 7.07
CA GLN A 95 17.99 -20.40 6.99
C GLN A 95 18.64 -20.11 8.34
N ALA A 96 18.19 -19.08 9.06
CA ALA A 96 18.74 -18.73 10.36
C ALA A 96 18.57 -19.88 11.38
N LEU A 97 17.39 -20.49 11.43
CA LEU A 97 17.10 -21.63 12.30
C LEU A 97 17.94 -22.86 11.93
N CYS A 98 18.02 -23.21 10.64
CA CYS A 98 18.85 -24.34 10.19
C CYS A 98 20.32 -24.14 10.58
N ARG A 99 20.88 -22.94 10.36
CA ARG A 99 22.26 -22.62 10.72
C ARG A 99 22.52 -22.75 12.22
N GLN A 100 21.61 -22.29 13.09
CA GLN A 100 21.74 -22.48 14.54
C GLN A 100 21.83 -23.98 14.91
N VAL A 101 21.02 -24.84 14.29
CA VAL A 101 21.03 -26.28 14.56
C VAL A 101 22.34 -26.93 14.11
N PHE A 102 22.89 -26.56 12.94
CA PHE A 102 24.22 -27.01 12.53
C PHE A 102 25.34 -26.49 13.47
N GLY A 103 25.21 -25.28 14.02
CA GLY A 103 26.13 -24.74 15.02
C GLY A 103 26.12 -25.53 16.34
N VAL A 104 24.93 -25.83 16.88
CA VAL A 104 24.77 -26.69 18.07
C VAL A 104 25.35 -28.08 17.80
N ARG A 105 25.04 -28.66 16.65
CA ARG A 105 25.57 -29.97 16.25
C ARG A 105 27.10 -29.99 16.15
N LEU A 106 27.70 -28.95 15.57
CA LEU A 106 29.16 -28.81 15.45
C LEU A 106 29.84 -28.86 16.82
N ALA A 107 29.28 -28.14 17.80
CA ALA A 107 29.76 -28.14 19.19
C ALA A 107 29.60 -29.52 19.86
N LEU A 108 28.47 -30.20 19.66
CA LEU A 108 28.22 -31.53 20.22
C LEU A 108 29.14 -32.61 19.60
N ILE A 109 29.47 -32.52 18.30
CA ILE A 109 30.45 -33.39 17.65
C ILE A 109 31.85 -33.11 18.20
N ALA A 110 32.26 -31.84 18.35
CA ALA A 110 33.56 -31.48 18.91
C ALA A 110 33.76 -31.98 20.35
N LEU A 111 32.73 -31.84 21.20
CA LEU A 111 32.75 -32.36 22.58
C LEU A 111 32.66 -33.88 22.64
N GLY A 112 31.95 -34.51 21.70
CA GLY A 112 31.66 -35.94 21.70
C GLY A 112 32.73 -36.82 21.05
N ALA A 113 33.43 -36.33 20.01
CA ALA A 113 34.41 -37.11 19.26
C ALA A 113 35.56 -37.70 20.11
N PRO A 114 36.11 -37.02 21.14
CA PRO A 114 37.12 -37.61 22.03
C PRO A 114 36.61 -38.88 22.73
N PHE A 115 35.34 -38.89 23.18
CA PHE A 115 34.74 -40.06 23.83
C PHE A 115 34.55 -41.23 22.84
N ALA A 116 34.22 -40.96 21.58
CA ALA A 116 34.19 -42.01 20.55
C ALA A 116 35.59 -42.59 20.28
N MET A 117 36.62 -41.74 20.18
CA MET A 117 38.01 -42.17 19.93
C MET A 117 38.67 -42.91 21.10
N GLN A 118 38.17 -42.74 22.33
CA GLN A 118 38.63 -43.48 23.51
C GLN A 118 38.05 -44.90 23.59
N ASN A 119 36.85 -45.10 23.05
CA ASN A 119 36.14 -46.39 23.07
C ASN A 119 36.28 -47.20 21.77
N ALA A 120 36.83 -46.60 20.72
CA ALA A 120 37.10 -47.28 19.45
C ALA A 120 38.25 -48.29 19.59
N ALA A 121 38.06 -49.51 19.07
CA ALA A 121 39.12 -50.51 18.97
C ALA A 121 40.26 -50.01 18.06
N ASP A 122 41.50 -50.43 18.38
CA ASP A 122 42.70 -50.00 17.66
C ASP A 122 42.73 -50.48 16.19
N GLY A 123 43.58 -49.82 15.39
CA GLY A 123 43.67 -50.06 13.95
C GLY A 123 42.49 -49.45 13.19
N ALA A 124 41.91 -50.23 12.26
CA ALA A 124 40.96 -49.73 11.26
C ALA A 124 39.70 -49.07 11.85
N ALA A 125 39.18 -49.58 12.98
CA ALA A 125 37.98 -49.02 13.60
C ALA A 125 38.22 -47.59 14.13
N ARG A 126 39.38 -47.32 14.71
CA ARG A 126 39.78 -45.98 15.18
C ARG A 126 39.88 -44.96 14.05
N TYR A 127 40.45 -45.35 12.91
CA TYR A 127 40.49 -44.50 11.71
C TYR A 127 39.10 -44.24 11.14
N LEU A 128 38.21 -45.24 11.15
CA LEU A 128 36.82 -45.10 10.70
C LEU A 128 36.04 -44.10 11.57
N VAL A 129 36.19 -44.16 12.90
CA VAL A 129 35.58 -43.20 13.85
C VAL A 129 36.13 -41.79 13.64
N LEU A 130 37.45 -41.63 13.49
CA LEU A 130 38.08 -40.34 13.19
C LEU A 130 37.57 -39.76 11.87
N ALA A 131 37.49 -40.57 10.81
CA ALA A 131 36.95 -40.15 9.52
C ALA A 131 35.48 -39.71 9.64
N ALA A 132 34.63 -40.47 10.32
CA ALA A 132 33.24 -40.09 10.55
C ALA A 132 33.10 -38.80 11.37
N ALA A 133 33.93 -38.61 12.39
CA ALA A 133 33.94 -37.39 13.20
C ALA A 133 34.36 -36.16 12.39
N VAL A 134 35.45 -36.26 11.61
CA VAL A 134 35.92 -35.18 10.73
C VAL A 134 34.91 -34.89 9.63
N THR A 135 34.35 -35.90 8.97
CA THR A 135 33.34 -35.70 7.91
C THR A 135 32.06 -35.09 8.47
N GLY A 136 31.55 -35.57 9.61
CA GLY A 136 30.35 -34.99 10.26
C GLY A 136 30.57 -33.56 10.75
N PHE A 137 31.75 -33.25 11.29
CA PHE A 137 32.15 -31.91 11.68
C PHE A 137 32.26 -30.97 10.46
N MET A 138 32.99 -31.38 9.41
CA MET A 138 33.18 -30.57 8.21
C MET A 138 31.88 -30.37 7.42
N ALA A 139 31.01 -31.38 7.34
CA ALA A 139 29.69 -31.24 6.75
C ALA A 139 28.82 -30.24 7.55
N SER A 140 28.81 -30.35 8.88
CA SER A 140 28.09 -29.40 9.74
C SER A 140 28.64 -27.98 9.61
N TYR A 141 29.97 -27.82 9.53
CA TYR A 141 30.63 -26.54 9.32
C TYR A 141 30.29 -25.92 7.95
N ALA A 142 30.32 -26.72 6.87
CA ALA A 142 29.96 -26.26 5.53
C ALA A 142 28.50 -25.78 5.45
N MET A 143 27.57 -26.49 6.11
CA MET A 143 26.16 -26.06 6.20
C MET A 143 25.98 -24.81 7.08
N LEU A 144 26.76 -24.68 8.17
CA LEU A 144 26.74 -23.51 9.04
C LEU A 144 27.30 -22.25 8.35
N ARG A 145 28.36 -22.40 7.55
CA ARG A 145 29.07 -21.30 6.88
C ARG A 145 28.37 -20.89 5.58
N ASP A 146 28.23 -21.84 4.66
CA ASP A 146 27.90 -21.63 3.25
C ASP A 146 26.50 -22.17 2.90
N TRP A 147 25.52 -21.96 3.80
CA TRP A 147 24.14 -22.41 3.64
C TRP A 147 23.51 -22.00 2.30
N GLU A 148 23.84 -20.83 1.76
CA GLU A 148 23.30 -20.34 0.48
C GLU A 148 23.73 -21.23 -0.70
N ARG A 149 24.90 -21.87 -0.62
CA ARG A 149 25.42 -22.79 -1.62
C ARG A 149 24.86 -24.20 -1.45
N PHE A 150 24.74 -24.68 -0.20
CA PHE A 150 24.42 -26.08 0.08
C PHE A 150 22.97 -26.34 0.49
N GLY A 151 22.27 -25.37 1.09
CA GLY A 151 20.86 -25.47 1.49
C GLY A 151 19.91 -25.84 0.34
N PRO A 152 20.03 -25.24 -0.87
CA PRO A 152 19.25 -25.66 -2.04
C PRO A 152 19.54 -27.11 -2.47
N LEU A 153 20.77 -27.59 -2.29
CA LEU A 153 21.15 -28.98 -2.59
C LEU A 153 20.53 -29.95 -1.57
N VAL A 154 20.57 -29.60 -0.27
CA VAL A 154 19.89 -30.36 0.78
C VAL A 154 18.41 -30.47 0.47
N LEU A 155 17.70 -29.34 0.27
CA LEU A 155 16.27 -29.32 -0.03
C LEU A 155 15.86 -30.16 -1.26
N ARG A 156 16.73 -30.26 -2.28
CA ARG A 156 16.52 -31.11 -3.47
C ARG A 156 16.79 -32.60 -3.21
N HIS A 157 17.72 -32.92 -2.32
CA HIS A 157 18.20 -34.28 -2.11
C HIS A 157 18.08 -34.68 -0.62
N PRO A 158 16.91 -35.16 -0.16
CA PRO A 158 16.73 -35.62 1.22
C PRO A 158 17.66 -36.78 1.61
N ALA A 159 18.20 -37.51 0.62
CA ALA A 159 19.26 -38.49 0.80
C ALA A 159 20.51 -37.94 1.52
N LEU A 160 20.78 -36.63 1.46
CA LEU A 160 21.88 -36.00 2.19
C LEU A 160 21.67 -36.04 3.71
N LEU A 161 20.43 -35.91 4.22
CA LEU A 161 20.15 -36.17 5.64
C LEU A 161 20.20 -37.67 5.99
N GLY A 162 19.98 -38.55 5.01
CA GLY A 162 20.17 -40.00 5.19
C GLY A 162 21.65 -40.38 5.31
N LEU A 163 22.53 -39.79 4.49
CA LEU A 163 23.98 -39.97 4.59
C LEU A 163 24.52 -39.42 5.92
N ASP A 164 24.04 -38.25 6.31
CA ASP A 164 24.33 -37.61 7.59
C ASP A 164 23.90 -38.47 8.80
N LEU A 165 22.74 -39.14 8.71
CA LEU A 165 22.30 -40.12 9.69
C LEU A 165 23.25 -41.32 9.78
N LEU A 166 23.75 -41.83 8.66
CA LEU A 166 24.72 -42.94 8.64
C LEU A 166 26.06 -42.55 9.29
N ILE A 167 26.55 -41.34 9.06
CA ILE A 167 27.75 -40.80 9.73
C ILE A 167 27.50 -40.69 11.24
N GLY A 168 26.33 -40.21 11.66
CA GLY A 168 25.91 -40.18 13.06
C GLY A 168 25.82 -41.58 13.70
N ALA A 169 25.30 -42.57 12.95
CA ALA A 169 25.19 -43.96 13.41
C ALA A 169 26.56 -44.59 13.72
N VAL A 170 27.56 -44.35 12.86
CA VAL A 170 28.95 -44.78 13.10
C VAL A 170 29.49 -44.22 14.43
N LEU A 171 29.28 -42.93 14.68
CA LEU A 171 29.74 -42.29 15.92
C LEU A 171 29.01 -42.85 17.15
N LEU A 172 27.70 -43.08 17.06
CA LEU A 172 26.87 -43.67 18.14
C LEU A 172 27.13 -45.15 18.42
N LEU A 173 27.64 -45.91 17.45
CA LEU A 173 28.06 -47.29 17.70
C LEU A 173 29.34 -47.36 18.54
N THR A 174 30.20 -46.35 18.41
CA THR A 174 31.51 -46.29 19.09
C THR A 174 31.56 -45.43 20.35
N ALA A 175 30.52 -44.63 20.63
CA ALA A 175 30.37 -43.90 21.87
C ALA A 175 29.03 -44.26 22.53
N SER A 176 29.01 -44.41 23.85
CA SER A 176 27.77 -44.65 24.60
C SER A 176 26.66 -43.66 24.20
N PRO A 177 25.39 -44.12 24.04
CA PRO A 177 24.25 -43.25 23.75
C PRO A 177 24.04 -42.11 24.76
N ALA A 178 24.61 -42.20 25.96
CA ALA A 178 24.57 -41.14 26.98
C ALA A 178 25.61 -40.01 26.77
N SER A 179 26.49 -40.13 25.77
CA SER A 179 27.50 -39.12 25.41
C SER A 179 26.91 -37.89 24.70
N PRO A 180 27.66 -36.79 24.54
CA PRO A 180 27.23 -35.63 23.73
C PRO A 180 26.81 -35.98 22.29
N LEU A 181 27.32 -37.08 21.72
CA LEU A 181 26.92 -37.57 20.40
C LEU A 181 25.47 -38.09 20.37
N GLY A 182 24.96 -38.62 21.49
CA GLY A 182 23.55 -38.99 21.65
C GLY A 182 22.62 -37.79 21.47
N TYR A 183 23.01 -36.62 21.99
CA TYR A 183 22.26 -35.37 21.79
C TYR A 183 22.46 -34.78 20.39
N ALA A 184 23.65 -34.93 19.79
CA ALA A 184 23.89 -34.52 18.40
C ALA A 184 22.96 -35.25 17.41
N ALA A 185 22.59 -36.49 17.74
CA ALA A 185 21.67 -37.31 16.95
C ALA A 185 20.26 -36.70 16.83
N ALA A 186 19.81 -35.91 17.83
CA ALA A 186 18.51 -35.24 17.79
C ALA A 186 18.47 -34.04 16.83
N CYS A 187 19.63 -33.52 16.40
CA CYS A 187 19.70 -32.45 15.40
C CYS A 187 19.16 -32.90 14.04
N THR A 188 19.36 -34.16 13.63
CA THR A 188 18.91 -34.67 12.33
C THR A 188 17.37 -34.78 12.22
N PRO A 189 16.64 -35.36 13.21
CA PRO A 189 15.18 -35.24 13.33
C PRO A 189 14.65 -33.80 13.31
N LEU A 190 15.30 -32.88 14.01
CA LEU A 190 14.86 -31.48 14.09
C LEU A 190 15.03 -30.74 12.75
N LEU A 191 16.18 -30.92 12.09
CA LEU A 191 16.40 -30.45 10.72
C LEU A 191 15.40 -31.09 9.74
N ALA A 192 15.07 -32.37 9.90
CA ALA A 192 14.09 -33.05 9.06
C ALA A 192 12.68 -32.44 9.20
N GLY A 193 12.24 -32.15 10.42
CA GLY A 193 10.97 -31.47 10.66
C GLY A 193 10.92 -30.04 10.14
N LEU A 194 12.04 -29.31 10.29
CA LEU A 194 12.17 -27.94 9.81
C LEU A 194 12.15 -27.87 8.27
N LEU A 195 12.92 -28.73 7.59
CA LEU A 195 13.12 -28.71 6.13
C LEU A 195 12.05 -29.48 5.33
N TYR A 196 11.51 -30.58 5.85
CA TYR A 196 10.57 -31.47 5.13
C TYR A 196 9.21 -31.63 5.81
N GLY A 197 8.98 -30.97 6.94
CA GLY A 197 7.73 -31.09 7.70
C GLY A 197 7.50 -32.49 8.26
N TRP A 198 6.23 -32.80 8.56
CA TRP A 198 5.86 -34.00 9.32
C TRP A 198 6.27 -35.32 8.68
N ARG A 199 6.24 -35.42 7.34
CA ARG A 199 6.62 -36.64 6.60
C ARG A 199 8.11 -36.94 6.73
N GLY A 200 8.96 -35.94 6.50
CA GLY A 200 10.41 -36.11 6.64
C GLY A 200 10.85 -36.27 8.09
N ALA A 201 10.23 -35.54 9.02
CA ALA A 201 10.42 -35.76 10.46
C ALA A 201 10.11 -37.21 10.85
N GLY A 202 8.93 -37.73 10.49
CA GLY A 202 8.53 -39.10 10.85
C GLY A 202 9.51 -40.16 10.34
N VAL A 203 9.90 -40.08 9.06
CA VAL A 203 10.85 -41.03 8.46
C VAL A 203 12.23 -40.95 9.12
N LEU A 204 12.83 -39.76 9.20
CA LEU A 204 14.19 -39.63 9.73
C LEU A 204 14.26 -39.82 11.25
N THR A 205 13.21 -39.48 12.00
CA THR A 205 13.10 -39.84 13.43
C THR A 205 12.97 -41.35 13.60
N GLY A 206 12.16 -42.03 12.78
CA GLY A 206 12.05 -43.49 12.79
C GLY A 206 13.40 -44.17 12.55
N CYS A 207 14.13 -43.75 11.51
CA CYS A 207 15.48 -44.27 11.24
C CYS A 207 16.47 -43.94 12.37
N GLN A 208 16.39 -42.74 12.96
CA GLN A 208 17.23 -42.35 14.12
C GLN A 208 16.95 -43.19 15.37
N LEU A 209 15.69 -43.56 15.62
CA LEU A 209 15.30 -44.46 16.71
C LEU A 209 15.81 -45.89 16.47
N VAL A 210 15.79 -46.38 15.23
CA VAL A 210 16.41 -47.68 14.88
C VAL A 210 17.92 -47.64 15.12
N VAL A 211 18.61 -46.58 14.70
CA VAL A 211 20.05 -46.38 14.98
C VAL A 211 20.34 -46.39 16.49
N LEU A 212 19.56 -45.66 17.29
CA LEU A 212 19.71 -45.63 18.75
C LEU A 212 19.44 -46.99 19.39
N LEU A 213 18.46 -47.75 18.89
CA LEU A 213 18.15 -49.11 19.38
C LEU A 213 19.30 -50.09 19.08
N VAL A 214 19.91 -50.01 17.89
CA VAL A 214 21.07 -50.83 17.52
C VAL A 214 22.29 -50.46 18.39
N ALA A 215 22.58 -49.17 18.55
CA ALA A 215 23.65 -48.70 19.43
C ALA A 215 23.44 -49.12 20.89
N HIS A 216 22.21 -49.03 21.41
CA HIS A 216 21.86 -49.50 22.74
C HIS A 216 22.08 -51.01 22.91
N ARG A 217 21.71 -51.82 21.91
CA ARG A 217 21.97 -53.27 21.94
C ARG A 217 23.46 -53.61 21.88
N ALA A 218 24.25 -52.88 21.10
CA ALA A 218 25.70 -53.05 21.06
C ALA A 218 26.35 -52.75 22.43
N TRP A 219 25.81 -51.77 23.17
CA TRP A 219 26.31 -51.38 24.50
C TRP A 219 25.54 -51.98 25.69
N ALA A 220 24.63 -52.94 25.46
CA ALA A 220 23.74 -53.47 26.49
C ALA A 220 24.47 -54.14 27.67
N HIS A 221 25.68 -54.66 27.44
CA HIS A 221 26.53 -55.25 28.49
C HIS A 221 27.27 -54.21 29.35
N ALA A 222 27.33 -52.95 28.92
CA ALA A 222 28.07 -51.87 29.58
C ALA A 222 27.18 -50.77 30.18
N LEU A 223 25.92 -50.63 29.74
CA LEU A 223 24.98 -49.68 30.34
C LEU A 223 24.29 -50.27 31.58
N THR A 224 24.56 -49.69 32.74
CA THR A 224 23.89 -50.03 34.01
C THR A 224 22.44 -49.52 34.11
N SER A 225 21.98 -48.65 33.19
CA SER A 225 20.62 -48.08 33.24
C SER A 225 20.08 -47.68 31.86
N GLY A 226 19.08 -48.41 31.38
CA GLY A 226 18.39 -48.16 30.10
C GLY A 226 17.58 -46.85 30.05
N ALA A 227 17.30 -46.24 31.20
CA ALA A 227 16.61 -44.94 31.32
C ALA A 227 17.31 -43.84 30.50
N SER A 228 18.65 -43.83 30.47
CA SER A 228 19.45 -42.88 29.69
C SER A 228 19.13 -42.92 28.18
N THR A 229 18.98 -44.12 27.62
CA THR A 229 18.67 -44.31 26.19
C THR A 229 17.22 -43.92 25.88
N LEU A 230 16.28 -44.24 26.77
CA LEU A 230 14.87 -43.82 26.63
C LEU A 230 14.72 -42.29 26.63
N LEU A 231 15.52 -41.57 27.44
CA LEU A 231 15.55 -40.11 27.43
C LEU A 231 16.07 -39.55 26.09
N VAL A 232 17.16 -40.11 25.54
CA VAL A 232 17.70 -39.67 24.23
C VAL A 232 16.74 -39.99 23.08
N ALA A 233 16.07 -41.14 23.12
CA ALA A 233 15.03 -41.51 22.16
C ALA A 233 13.83 -40.54 22.23
N GLY A 234 13.34 -40.25 23.45
CA GLY A 234 12.29 -39.26 23.68
C GLY A 234 12.69 -37.86 23.22
N PHE A 235 13.94 -37.46 23.44
CA PHE A 235 14.49 -36.19 22.97
C PHE A 235 14.54 -36.11 21.44
N CYS A 236 14.90 -37.19 20.73
CA CYS A 236 14.84 -37.24 19.27
C CYS A 236 13.42 -37.06 18.72
N VAL A 237 12.41 -37.69 19.35
CA VAL A 237 11.00 -37.50 18.98
C VAL A 237 10.54 -36.08 19.25
N ALA A 238 10.84 -35.54 20.44
CA ALA A 238 10.51 -34.16 20.80
C ALA A 238 11.18 -33.14 19.86
N ALA A 239 12.43 -33.38 19.46
CA ALA A 239 13.18 -32.54 18.52
C ALA A 239 12.58 -32.57 17.11
N GLY A 240 12.17 -33.75 16.61
CA GLY A 240 11.42 -33.87 15.35
C GLY A 240 10.09 -33.13 15.36
N ILE A 241 9.30 -33.30 16.43
CA ILE A 241 8.03 -32.56 16.62
C ILE A 241 8.29 -31.05 16.67
N THR A 242 9.32 -30.61 17.40
CA THR A 242 9.70 -29.20 17.55
C THR A 242 10.10 -28.58 16.21
N GLY A 243 10.83 -29.30 15.35
CA GLY A 243 11.13 -28.84 13.99
C GLY A 243 9.87 -28.61 13.15
N VAL A 244 8.87 -29.50 13.24
CA VAL A 244 7.60 -29.39 12.53
C VAL A 244 6.71 -28.26 13.07
N THR A 245 6.61 -28.11 14.40
CA THR A 245 5.81 -27.04 15.00
C THR A 245 6.41 -25.67 14.71
N LEU A 246 7.74 -25.53 14.80
CA LEU A 246 8.44 -24.28 14.50
C LEU A 246 8.31 -23.89 13.02
N ARG A 247 8.40 -24.86 12.10
CA ARG A 247 8.10 -24.68 10.66
C ARG A 247 6.68 -24.14 10.46
N ASN A 248 5.68 -24.81 11.02
CA ASN A 248 4.27 -24.41 10.86
C ASN A 248 3.98 -23.04 11.48
N LEU A 249 4.60 -22.75 12.64
CA LEU A 249 4.48 -21.46 13.33
C LEU A 249 5.08 -20.31 12.51
N MET A 250 6.25 -20.53 11.90
CA MET A 250 6.89 -19.58 10.99
C MET A 250 6.01 -19.26 9.77
N PHE A 251 5.43 -20.28 9.13
CA PHE A 251 4.51 -20.06 7.99
C PHE A 251 3.27 -19.27 8.39
N ARG A 252 2.67 -19.58 9.55
CA ARG A 252 1.50 -18.85 10.09
C ARG A 252 1.81 -17.41 10.48
N PHE A 253 2.92 -17.16 11.18
CA PHE A 253 3.31 -15.78 11.55
C PHE A 253 3.63 -14.94 10.33
N GLY A 254 4.26 -15.50 9.30
CA GLY A 254 4.47 -14.78 8.05
C GLY A 254 3.15 -14.30 7.43
N ALA A 255 2.13 -15.14 7.41
CA ALA A 255 0.82 -14.79 6.85
C ALA A 255 0.13 -13.69 7.67
N ALA A 256 0.21 -13.79 9.00
CA ALA A 256 -0.33 -12.78 9.91
C ALA A 256 0.37 -11.42 9.76
N THR A 257 1.70 -11.37 9.60
CA THR A 257 2.43 -10.10 9.45
C THR A 257 2.18 -9.44 8.10
N THR A 258 2.01 -10.20 7.02
CA THR A 258 1.64 -9.63 5.72
C THR A 258 0.20 -9.11 5.71
N ALA A 259 -0.75 -9.84 6.29
CA ALA A 259 -2.13 -9.36 6.43
C ALA A 259 -2.23 -8.07 7.28
N LEU A 260 -1.45 -7.97 8.36
CA LEU A 260 -1.37 -6.76 9.17
C LEU A 260 -0.74 -5.59 8.41
N ALA A 261 0.31 -5.83 7.62
CA ALA A 261 0.94 -4.79 6.81
C ALA A 261 -0.02 -4.25 5.74
N GLU A 262 -0.79 -5.12 5.09
CA GLU A 262 -1.81 -4.71 4.12
C GLU A 262 -2.96 -3.94 4.78
N ALA A 263 -3.47 -4.41 5.93
CA ALA A 263 -4.49 -3.69 6.69
C ALA A 263 -4.03 -2.28 7.10
N ASN A 264 -2.79 -2.14 7.57
CA ASN A 264 -2.19 -0.86 7.91
C ASN A 264 -2.03 0.05 6.69
N ALA A 265 -1.65 -0.49 5.52
CA ALA A 265 -1.56 0.28 4.28
C ALA A 265 -2.94 0.81 3.83
N ARG A 266 -3.98 -0.03 3.90
CA ARG A 266 -5.37 0.38 3.60
C ARG A 266 -5.85 1.48 4.56
N LEU A 267 -5.56 1.37 5.86
CA LEU A 267 -5.88 2.41 6.84
C LEU A 267 -5.11 3.72 6.61
N ALA A 268 -3.83 3.66 6.22
CA ALA A 268 -3.04 4.84 5.88
C ALA A 268 -3.60 5.58 4.66
N VAL A 269 -3.99 4.85 3.60
CA VAL A 269 -4.65 5.44 2.41
C VAL A 269 -5.99 6.06 2.78
N ALA A 270 -6.83 5.36 3.55
CA ALA A 270 -8.11 5.91 4.00
C ALA A 270 -7.94 7.18 4.85
N GLY A 271 -6.96 7.20 5.75
CA GLY A 271 -6.61 8.39 6.55
C GLY A 271 -6.10 9.56 5.71
N ALA A 272 -5.31 9.29 4.67
CA ALA A 272 -4.84 10.32 3.73
C ALA A 272 -5.99 10.92 2.91
N VAL A 273 -6.91 10.08 2.40
CA VAL A 273 -8.10 10.53 1.66
C VAL A 273 -9.00 11.40 2.55
N GLU A 274 -9.22 11.01 3.81
CA GLU A 274 -10.05 11.79 4.73
C GLU A 274 -9.37 13.11 5.15
N ALA A 275 -8.05 13.11 5.35
CA ALA A 275 -7.28 14.32 5.62
C ALA A 275 -7.35 15.31 4.44
N GLU A 276 -7.25 14.82 3.20
CA GLU A 276 -7.36 15.66 2.01
C GLU A 276 -8.80 16.18 1.84
N ARG A 277 -9.83 15.34 2.01
CA ARG A 277 -11.24 15.81 2.05
C ARG A 277 -11.46 16.92 3.08
N ALA A 278 -10.93 16.75 4.29
CA ALA A 278 -11.04 17.74 5.36
C ALA A 278 -10.26 19.04 5.06
N ARG A 279 -9.18 18.97 4.28
CA ARG A 279 -8.46 20.14 3.76
C ARG A 279 -9.28 20.84 2.69
N LEU A 280 -9.71 20.12 1.66
CA LEU A 280 -10.49 20.65 0.55
C LEU A 280 -11.80 21.29 1.01
N ALA A 281 -12.48 20.71 2.00
CA ALA A 281 -13.67 21.31 2.61
C ALA A 281 -13.38 22.66 3.29
N ARG A 282 -12.22 22.82 3.94
CA ARG A 282 -11.77 24.12 4.50
C ARG A 282 -11.41 25.11 3.42
N ASP A 283 -10.59 24.71 2.44
CA ASP A 283 -10.14 25.58 1.35
C ASP A 283 -11.35 26.11 0.53
N LEU A 284 -12.35 25.25 0.27
CA LEU A 284 -13.63 25.64 -0.32
C LEU A 284 -14.44 26.59 0.57
N HIS A 285 -14.60 26.26 1.86
CA HIS A 285 -15.40 27.07 2.78
C HIS A 285 -14.82 28.47 2.97
N ASP A 286 -13.50 28.58 3.12
CA ASP A 286 -12.79 29.86 3.26
C ASP A 286 -12.91 30.72 2.00
N SER A 287 -12.82 30.13 0.81
CA SER A 287 -12.97 30.83 -0.46
C SER A 287 -14.40 31.33 -0.68
N LEU A 288 -15.39 30.44 -0.50
CA LEU A 288 -16.82 30.75 -0.62
C LEU A 288 -17.26 31.79 0.42
N ALA A 289 -16.85 31.66 1.68
CA ALA A 289 -17.22 32.60 2.73
C ALA A 289 -16.70 34.01 2.44
N LYS A 290 -15.45 34.14 1.97
CA LYS A 290 -14.86 35.45 1.60
C LYS A 290 -15.59 36.10 0.43
N THR A 291 -15.89 35.35 -0.64
CA THR A 291 -16.61 35.89 -1.80
C THR A 291 -18.06 36.25 -1.48
N LEU A 292 -18.79 35.39 -0.76
CA LEU A 292 -20.17 35.67 -0.33
C LEU A 292 -20.25 36.86 0.64
N HIS A 293 -19.28 37.00 1.56
CA HIS A 293 -19.24 38.14 2.48
C HIS A 293 -18.94 39.46 1.75
N GLY A 294 -17.99 39.46 0.80
CA GLY A 294 -17.73 40.62 -0.06
C GLY A 294 -18.96 41.01 -0.89
N LEU A 295 -19.70 40.04 -1.41
CA LEU A 295 -20.95 40.27 -2.12
C LEU A 295 -22.05 40.88 -1.26
N ALA A 296 -22.23 40.37 -0.03
CA ALA A 296 -23.20 40.92 0.92
C ALA A 296 -22.89 42.40 1.22
N LEU A 297 -21.64 42.72 1.59
CA LEU A 297 -21.20 44.09 1.86
C LEU A 297 -21.41 45.04 0.66
N THR A 298 -21.17 44.56 -0.57
CA THR A 298 -21.35 45.39 -1.76
C THR A 298 -22.83 45.57 -2.13
N ALA A 299 -23.70 44.62 -1.78
CA ALA A 299 -25.14 44.72 -1.93
C ALA A 299 -25.77 45.64 -0.87
N ASP A 300 -25.32 45.56 0.39
CA ASP A 300 -25.79 46.43 1.48
C ASP A 300 -25.44 47.90 1.20
N ALA A 301 -24.19 48.18 0.78
CA ALA A 301 -23.75 49.52 0.36
C ALA A 301 -24.51 50.08 -0.88
N LEU A 302 -25.10 49.19 -1.68
CA LEU A 302 -26.01 49.56 -2.77
C LEU A 302 -27.40 49.91 -2.24
N ALA A 303 -27.94 49.12 -1.32
CA ALA A 303 -29.25 49.31 -0.71
C ALA A 303 -29.32 50.64 0.06
N GLU A 304 -28.33 50.95 0.89
CA GLU A 304 -28.25 52.22 1.64
C GLU A 304 -28.13 53.45 0.72
N GLY A 305 -27.49 53.30 -0.45
CA GLY A 305 -27.31 54.37 -1.41
C GLY A 305 -28.55 54.75 -2.24
N THR A 306 -29.63 53.95 -2.19
CA THR A 306 -30.77 54.05 -3.13
C THR A 306 -31.49 55.40 -3.15
N GLY A 307 -31.47 56.17 -2.06
CA GLY A 307 -32.12 57.49 -1.98
C GLY A 307 -31.31 58.68 -2.50
N HIS A 308 -30.01 58.50 -2.79
CA HIS A 308 -29.08 59.62 -2.96
C HIS A 308 -28.23 59.59 -4.24
N LEU A 309 -28.25 58.49 -5.01
CA LEU A 309 -27.50 58.36 -6.26
C LEU A 309 -28.38 58.54 -7.52
N PRO A 310 -27.84 59.09 -8.62
CA PRO A 310 -28.51 59.10 -9.92
C PRO A 310 -28.84 57.66 -10.39
N PRO A 311 -29.98 57.47 -11.10
CA PRO A 311 -30.45 56.13 -11.48
C PRO A 311 -29.46 55.35 -12.36
N ASP A 312 -28.69 56.03 -13.22
CA ASP A 312 -27.68 55.37 -14.05
C ASP A 312 -26.46 54.90 -13.23
N THR A 313 -26.04 55.66 -12.21
CA THR A 313 -24.96 55.26 -11.29
C THR A 313 -25.37 54.07 -10.42
N LEU A 314 -26.64 54.03 -10.02
CA LEU A 314 -27.28 52.88 -9.35
C LEU A 314 -27.26 51.63 -10.24
N ARG A 315 -27.68 51.75 -11.52
CA ARG A 315 -27.62 50.66 -12.50
C ARG A 315 -26.19 50.15 -12.69
N GLN A 316 -25.21 51.05 -12.79
CA GLN A 316 -23.80 50.70 -13.00
C GLN A 316 -23.19 49.95 -11.82
N ARG A 317 -23.47 50.35 -10.57
CA ARG A 317 -23.05 49.62 -9.36
C ARG A 317 -23.75 48.26 -9.24
N ALA A 318 -25.04 48.17 -9.56
CA ALA A 318 -25.77 46.90 -9.55
C ALA A 318 -25.19 45.88 -10.54
N VAL A 319 -24.74 46.34 -11.72
CA VAL A 319 -24.01 45.50 -12.69
C VAL A 319 -22.68 45.01 -12.12
N GLN A 320 -21.91 45.86 -11.44
CA GLN A 320 -20.64 45.46 -10.81
C GLN A 320 -20.83 44.35 -9.74
N VAL A 321 -21.90 44.44 -8.93
CA VAL A 321 -22.23 43.37 -7.97
C VAL A 321 -22.67 42.09 -8.66
N ALA A 322 -23.48 42.19 -9.72
CA ALA A 322 -23.87 41.02 -10.51
C ALA A 322 -22.65 40.34 -11.19
N ASP A 323 -21.65 41.10 -11.63
CA ASP A 323 -20.40 40.54 -12.18
C ASP A 323 -19.47 39.97 -11.10
N ALA A 324 -19.41 40.57 -9.91
CA ALA A 324 -18.73 39.96 -8.77
C ALA A 324 -19.39 38.62 -8.38
N ALA A 325 -20.72 38.53 -8.43
CA ALA A 325 -21.47 37.31 -8.15
C ALA A 325 -21.22 36.24 -9.22
N ARG A 326 -21.21 36.63 -10.50
CA ARG A 326 -20.87 35.74 -11.62
C ARG A 326 -19.44 35.20 -11.51
N ARG A 327 -18.46 36.04 -11.12
CA ARG A 327 -17.07 35.62 -10.88
C ARG A 327 -16.96 34.62 -9.71
N ALA A 328 -17.51 34.94 -8.55
CA ALA A 328 -17.52 34.01 -7.41
C ALA A 328 -18.19 32.66 -7.74
N ALA A 329 -19.26 32.67 -8.53
CA ALA A 329 -19.94 31.47 -9.01
C ALA A 329 -19.21 30.75 -10.16
N ALA A 330 -18.23 31.38 -10.81
CA ALA A 330 -17.31 30.75 -11.77
C ALA A 330 -16.13 30.11 -11.03
N ASP A 331 -15.45 30.85 -10.15
CA ASP A 331 -14.33 30.36 -9.34
C ASP A 331 -14.73 29.13 -8.51
N SER A 332 -15.93 29.15 -7.92
CA SER A 332 -16.50 28.00 -7.19
C SER A 332 -16.78 26.80 -8.09
N ARG A 333 -17.16 27.02 -9.36
CA ARG A 333 -17.37 25.95 -10.34
C ARG A 333 -16.06 25.41 -10.86
N ASP A 334 -15.04 26.23 -11.08
CA ASP A 334 -13.71 25.78 -11.50
C ASP A 334 -13.04 24.94 -10.41
N LEU A 335 -13.12 25.36 -9.14
CA LEU A 335 -12.67 24.56 -7.99
C LEU A 335 -13.43 23.22 -7.89
N LEU A 336 -14.76 23.21 -8.00
CA LEU A 336 -15.55 21.99 -8.02
C LEU A 336 -15.26 21.09 -9.24
N THR A 337 -14.88 21.68 -10.38
CA THR A 337 -14.57 20.95 -11.60
C THR A 337 -13.19 20.29 -11.49
N GLY A 338 -12.17 21.00 -10.99
CA GLY A 338 -10.86 20.43 -10.67
C GLY A 338 -10.97 19.25 -9.70
N LEU A 339 -11.71 19.44 -8.60
CA LEU A 339 -11.99 18.38 -7.61
C LEU A 339 -12.71 17.14 -8.18
N ARG A 340 -13.48 17.33 -9.24
CA ARG A 340 -14.18 16.23 -9.94
C ARG A 340 -13.28 15.54 -10.98
N HIS A 341 -12.18 16.19 -11.38
CA HIS A 341 -11.20 15.68 -12.34
C HIS A 341 -10.01 15.00 -11.67
N ASP A 342 -9.59 15.42 -10.47
CA ASP A 342 -8.61 14.69 -9.64
C ASP A 342 -9.14 13.30 -9.18
N ALA A 343 -10.44 13.04 -9.35
CA ALA A 343 -11.08 11.75 -9.11
C ALA A 343 -11.10 10.82 -10.34
N ALA A 344 -10.70 11.32 -11.52
CA ALA A 344 -10.46 10.51 -12.72
C ALA A 344 -8.96 10.18 -12.81
N ASP A 345 -8.61 8.98 -13.29
CA ASP A 345 -7.21 8.57 -13.39
C ASP A 345 -6.45 9.50 -14.36
N PRO A 346 -5.45 10.29 -13.90
CA PRO A 346 -4.83 11.34 -14.71
C PRO A 346 -3.93 10.80 -15.83
N THR A 347 -3.86 9.47 -15.98
CA THR A 347 -2.89 8.77 -16.83
C THR A 347 -3.45 8.35 -18.19
N ASP A 348 -4.78 8.31 -18.38
CA ASP A 348 -5.39 7.87 -19.63
C ASP A 348 -5.51 9.02 -20.66
N PRO A 349 -5.02 8.83 -21.90
CA PRO A 349 -5.18 9.81 -22.97
C PRO A 349 -6.61 9.83 -23.52
N VAL A 350 -7.10 11.01 -23.87
CA VAL A 350 -8.47 11.23 -24.39
C VAL A 350 -8.48 11.73 -25.83
N ASP A 351 -9.60 11.49 -26.54
CA ASP A 351 -9.88 12.15 -27.82
C ASP A 351 -10.24 13.63 -27.55
N LEU A 352 -9.31 14.53 -27.88
CA LEU A 352 -9.51 15.97 -27.75
C LEU A 352 -10.63 16.49 -28.66
N ALA A 353 -10.80 15.93 -29.87
CA ALA A 353 -11.85 16.38 -30.77
C ALA A 353 -13.24 15.98 -30.25
N GLU A 354 -13.39 14.80 -29.64
CA GLU A 354 -14.62 14.43 -28.92
C GLU A 354 -14.85 15.32 -27.69
N THR A 355 -13.81 15.57 -26.90
CA THR A 355 -13.85 16.47 -25.73
C THR A 355 -14.30 17.89 -26.12
N LEU A 356 -13.81 18.43 -27.24
CA LEU A 356 -14.22 19.75 -27.74
C LEU A 356 -15.64 19.74 -28.33
N ARG A 357 -16.03 18.71 -29.10
CA ARG A 357 -17.40 18.60 -29.64
C ARG A 357 -18.47 18.51 -28.55
N THR A 358 -18.16 17.88 -27.42
CA THR A 358 -19.09 17.67 -26.30
C THR A 358 -19.07 18.81 -25.28
N GLY A 359 -17.92 19.46 -25.08
CA GLY A 359 -17.76 20.54 -24.11
C GLY A 359 -18.06 21.96 -24.63
N LEU A 360 -18.01 22.19 -25.95
CA LEU A 360 -18.34 23.49 -26.54
C LEU A 360 -19.86 23.71 -26.68
N PRO A 361 -20.32 24.96 -26.78
CA PRO A 361 -21.74 25.27 -27.00
C PRO A 361 -22.34 24.53 -28.21
N PRO A 362 -23.58 24.01 -28.12
CA PRO A 362 -24.21 23.25 -29.19
C PRO A 362 -24.24 24.03 -30.52
N GLY A 363 -23.81 23.39 -31.60
CA GLY A 363 -23.75 24.00 -32.94
C GLY A 363 -22.45 24.74 -33.26
N THR A 364 -21.47 24.77 -32.34
CA THR A 364 -20.12 25.28 -32.64
C THR A 364 -19.43 24.38 -33.68
N PRO A 365 -19.05 24.88 -34.88
CA PRO A 365 -18.39 24.07 -35.89
C PRO A 365 -16.92 23.83 -35.51
N LEU A 366 -16.55 22.55 -35.35
CA LEU A 366 -15.18 22.08 -35.16
C LEU A 366 -14.70 21.35 -36.42
N ASP A 367 -13.70 21.92 -37.09
CA ASP A 367 -12.97 21.29 -38.19
C ASP A 367 -11.68 20.64 -37.63
N ALA A 368 -11.59 19.32 -37.66
CA ALA A 368 -10.52 18.55 -37.02
C ALA A 368 -9.77 17.71 -38.05
N ALA A 369 -8.53 18.11 -38.37
CA ALA A 369 -7.69 17.40 -39.32
C ALA A 369 -7.08 16.13 -38.67
N ALA A 370 -7.45 14.96 -39.19
CA ALA A 370 -6.93 13.68 -38.72
C ALA A 370 -5.61 13.27 -39.42
N PRO A 371 -4.73 12.51 -38.77
CA PRO A 371 -4.81 12.02 -37.39
C PRO A 371 -4.38 13.07 -36.35
N LEU A 372 -5.06 13.06 -35.21
CA LEU A 372 -4.68 13.84 -34.02
C LEU A 372 -3.92 12.95 -33.03
N PRO A 373 -2.92 13.48 -32.30
CA PRO A 373 -2.25 12.73 -31.24
C PRO A 373 -3.20 12.51 -30.04
N PRO A 374 -3.02 11.40 -29.29
CA PRO A 374 -3.63 11.27 -27.96
C PRO A 374 -3.18 12.42 -27.05
N VAL A 375 -4.10 13.00 -26.27
CA VAL A 375 -3.82 14.15 -25.38
C VAL A 375 -4.08 13.75 -23.93
N PRO A 376 -3.16 14.01 -22.98
CA PRO A 376 -3.41 13.79 -21.56
C PRO A 376 -4.65 14.56 -21.09
N HIS A 377 -5.49 13.96 -20.25
CA HIS A 377 -6.78 14.52 -19.87
C HIS A 377 -6.70 15.97 -19.33
N ALA A 378 -5.71 16.26 -18.47
CA ALA A 378 -5.48 17.61 -17.95
C ALA A 378 -5.20 18.65 -19.06
N VAL A 379 -4.43 18.28 -20.09
CA VAL A 379 -4.15 19.15 -21.24
C VAL A 379 -5.40 19.37 -22.08
N ALA A 380 -6.23 18.33 -22.25
CA ALA A 380 -7.51 18.45 -22.95
C ALA A 380 -8.50 19.40 -22.23
N GLN A 381 -8.56 19.37 -20.90
CA GLN A 381 -9.39 20.30 -20.12
C GLN A 381 -8.93 21.76 -20.24
N HIS A 382 -7.63 22.02 -20.17
CA HIS A 382 -7.10 23.38 -20.39
C HIS A 382 -7.38 23.90 -21.82
N LEU A 383 -7.25 23.03 -22.83
CA LEU A 383 -7.60 23.37 -24.22
C LEU A 383 -9.10 23.62 -24.40
N LEU A 384 -9.97 22.82 -23.76
CA LEU A 384 -11.42 23.04 -23.76
C LEU A 384 -11.79 24.37 -23.09
N ALA A 385 -11.21 24.70 -21.93
CA ALA A 385 -11.47 25.96 -21.23
C ALA A 385 -11.02 27.19 -22.05
N ILE A 386 -9.92 27.07 -22.81
CA ILE A 386 -9.47 28.12 -23.74
C ILE A 386 -10.42 28.22 -24.94
N ALA A 387 -10.84 27.10 -25.52
CA ALA A 387 -11.79 27.06 -26.63
C ALA A 387 -13.14 27.68 -26.26
N ALA A 388 -13.68 27.32 -25.08
CA ALA A 388 -14.97 27.79 -24.59
C ALA A 388 -14.97 29.30 -24.33
N GLU A 389 -13.93 29.83 -23.67
CA GLU A 389 -13.80 31.27 -23.44
C GLU A 389 -13.61 32.04 -24.76
N ALA A 390 -12.86 31.50 -25.74
CA ALA A 390 -12.73 32.10 -27.06
C ALA A 390 -14.07 32.13 -27.82
N VAL A 391 -14.82 31.04 -27.83
CA VAL A 391 -16.16 30.93 -28.44
C VAL A 391 -17.17 31.88 -27.78
N GLU A 392 -17.17 31.96 -26.45
CA GLU A 392 -18.02 32.89 -25.71
C GLU A 392 -17.63 34.36 -25.99
N ASN A 393 -16.35 34.66 -26.13
CA ASN A 393 -15.90 35.99 -26.58
C ASN A 393 -16.36 36.31 -28.00
N THR A 394 -16.36 35.35 -28.93
CA THR A 394 -16.97 35.52 -30.25
C THR A 394 -18.47 35.84 -30.13
N HIS A 395 -19.24 35.09 -29.33
CA HIS A 395 -20.68 35.38 -29.14
C HIS A 395 -20.96 36.75 -28.49
N ARG A 396 -20.07 37.22 -27.60
CA ARG A 396 -20.21 38.52 -26.93
C ARG A 396 -19.80 39.72 -27.78
N HIS A 397 -18.90 39.53 -28.76
CA HIS A 397 -18.23 40.66 -29.45
C HIS A 397 -18.31 40.63 -30.98
N ALA A 398 -18.72 39.52 -31.61
CA ALA A 398 -18.86 39.40 -33.05
C ALA A 398 -20.28 38.95 -33.46
N THR A 399 -20.71 39.38 -34.65
CA THR A 399 -22.03 39.03 -35.22
C THR A 399 -22.00 37.75 -36.08
N SER A 400 -20.84 37.10 -36.16
CA SER A 400 -20.58 35.91 -36.98
C SER A 400 -20.32 34.68 -36.11
N PRO A 401 -20.69 33.47 -36.56
CA PRO A 401 -20.43 32.26 -35.79
C PRO A 401 -18.91 32.00 -35.70
N PRO A 402 -18.41 31.49 -34.56
CA PRO A 402 -17.01 31.12 -34.41
C PRO A 402 -16.65 29.96 -35.35
N ARG A 403 -15.45 30.01 -35.93
CA ARG A 403 -14.84 28.87 -36.64
C ARG A 403 -13.73 28.31 -35.77
N THR A 404 -13.91 27.09 -35.28
CA THR A 404 -12.90 26.36 -34.50
C THR A 404 -12.20 25.33 -35.38
N THR A 405 -10.87 25.37 -35.43
CA THR A 405 -10.05 24.40 -36.16
C THR A 405 -9.03 23.75 -35.24
N LEU A 406 -8.87 22.43 -35.37
CA LEU A 406 -7.89 21.63 -34.64
C LEU A 406 -7.00 20.89 -35.65
N THR A 407 -5.70 21.16 -35.59
CA THR A 407 -4.71 20.67 -36.56
C THR A 407 -3.43 20.24 -35.87
N THR A 408 -2.71 19.28 -36.45
CA THR A 408 -1.39 18.85 -35.97
C THR A 408 -0.33 19.32 -36.95
N THR A 409 0.71 19.96 -36.44
CA THR A 409 1.93 20.31 -37.19
C THR A 409 3.05 19.34 -36.85
N SER A 410 4.21 19.44 -37.52
CA SER A 410 5.36 18.57 -37.24
C SER A 410 5.96 18.71 -35.83
N THR A 411 5.60 19.76 -35.08
CA THR A 411 6.17 20.05 -33.75
C THR A 411 5.14 20.41 -32.68
N ALA A 412 3.90 20.76 -33.05
CA ALA A 412 2.86 21.19 -32.11
C ALA A 412 1.45 20.81 -32.57
N LEU A 413 0.59 20.52 -31.59
CA LEU A 413 -0.85 20.50 -31.72
C LEU A 413 -1.38 21.94 -31.68
N ARG A 414 -2.19 22.33 -32.68
CA ARG A 414 -2.72 23.68 -32.84
C ARG A 414 -4.23 23.68 -32.78
N LEU A 415 -4.76 24.42 -31.81
CA LEU A 415 -6.16 24.81 -31.74
C LEU A 415 -6.27 26.29 -32.12
N THR A 416 -7.22 26.62 -32.99
CA THR A 416 -7.49 28.00 -33.42
C THR A 416 -8.98 28.27 -33.43
N VAL A 417 -9.40 29.40 -32.83
CA VAL A 417 -10.76 29.94 -32.90
C VAL A 417 -10.69 31.27 -33.62
N THR A 418 -11.53 31.46 -34.64
CA THR A 418 -11.59 32.70 -35.44
C THR A 418 -13.00 33.25 -35.55
N ASP A 419 -13.11 34.57 -35.58
CA ASP A 419 -14.36 35.31 -35.83
C ASP A 419 -14.23 36.30 -37.00
N GLN A 420 -15.36 36.86 -37.42
CA GLN A 420 -15.45 37.99 -38.36
C GLN A 420 -16.10 39.18 -37.64
N GLY A 421 -15.52 39.61 -36.52
CA GLY A 421 -15.94 40.75 -35.72
C GLY A 421 -15.18 42.05 -36.03
N PRO A 422 -15.41 43.11 -35.23
CA PRO A 422 -14.65 44.35 -35.29
C PRO A 422 -13.18 44.19 -34.86
N GLY A 423 -12.80 43.02 -34.34
CA GLY A 423 -11.46 42.69 -33.87
C GLY A 423 -11.08 43.37 -32.55
N LEU A 424 -9.81 43.25 -32.19
CA LEU A 424 -9.27 43.74 -30.91
C LEU A 424 -9.13 45.27 -30.91
N PRO A 425 -9.52 45.95 -29.81
CA PRO A 425 -9.20 47.36 -29.60
C PRO A 425 -7.71 47.68 -29.77
N THR A 426 -7.42 48.76 -30.49
CA THR A 426 -6.04 49.19 -30.81
C THR A 426 -5.24 49.49 -29.53
N GLY A 427 -4.12 48.79 -29.35
CA GLY A 427 -3.23 48.97 -28.21
C GLY A 427 -3.34 47.89 -27.12
N LEU A 428 -4.29 46.96 -27.22
CA LEU A 428 -4.38 45.83 -26.30
C LEU A 428 -3.17 44.89 -26.41
N THR A 429 -2.31 44.97 -25.41
CA THR A 429 -1.35 43.91 -25.02
C THR A 429 -1.92 43.11 -23.85
N LEU A 430 -1.45 41.88 -23.65
CA LEU A 430 -1.85 41.04 -22.50
C LEU A 430 -1.67 41.75 -21.15
N GLN A 431 -0.67 42.64 -21.05
CA GLN A 431 -0.39 43.40 -19.84
C GLN A 431 -1.43 44.50 -19.60
N SER A 432 -1.85 45.23 -20.65
CA SER A 432 -2.96 46.19 -20.58
C SER A 432 -4.35 45.55 -20.47
N ALA A 433 -4.49 44.26 -20.79
CA ALA A 433 -5.76 43.54 -20.68
C ALA A 433 -6.19 43.36 -19.21
N SER A 434 -5.23 43.14 -18.30
CA SER A 434 -5.45 43.09 -16.85
C SER A 434 -5.99 44.42 -16.30
N ASP A 435 -5.36 45.53 -16.67
CA ASP A 435 -5.72 46.87 -16.19
C ASP A 435 -7.08 47.37 -16.73
N THR A 436 -7.55 46.81 -17.84
CA THR A 436 -8.82 47.17 -18.50
C THR A 436 -9.95 46.18 -18.23
N GLY A 437 -9.74 45.17 -17.38
CA GLY A 437 -10.77 44.22 -16.96
C GLY A 437 -11.09 43.09 -17.95
N HIS A 438 -10.23 42.83 -18.94
CA HIS A 438 -10.38 41.76 -19.93
C HIS A 438 -9.88 40.40 -19.40
N PHE A 439 -10.38 39.98 -18.24
CA PHE A 439 -9.89 38.82 -17.48
C PHE A 439 -9.91 37.49 -18.25
N GLY A 440 -10.81 37.32 -19.23
CA GLY A 440 -10.87 36.12 -20.08
C GLY A 440 -9.58 35.89 -20.88
N LEU A 441 -8.95 36.97 -21.39
CA LEU A 441 -7.68 36.89 -22.11
C LEU A 441 -6.52 36.47 -21.20
N VAL A 442 -6.53 36.96 -19.95
CA VAL A 442 -5.51 36.64 -18.93
C VAL A 442 -5.60 35.17 -18.53
N GLY A 443 -6.80 34.69 -18.19
CA GLY A 443 -7.02 33.28 -17.82
C GLY A 443 -6.71 32.30 -18.96
N MET A 444 -6.93 32.69 -20.22
CA MET A 444 -6.47 31.89 -21.37
C MET A 444 -4.94 31.81 -21.46
N ALA A 445 -4.22 32.91 -21.20
CA ALA A 445 -2.76 32.93 -21.24
C ALA A 445 -2.12 32.12 -20.09
N GLU A 446 -2.71 32.20 -18.88
CA GLU A 446 -2.29 31.40 -17.72
C GLU A 446 -2.49 29.90 -17.97
N ARG A 447 -3.67 29.50 -18.46
CA ARG A 447 -3.97 28.11 -18.82
C ARG A 447 -3.07 27.58 -19.94
N ALA A 448 -2.74 28.40 -20.93
CA ALA A 448 -1.79 28.04 -21.98
C ALA A 448 -0.38 27.78 -21.41
N THR A 449 0.09 28.68 -20.53
CA THR A 449 1.39 28.56 -19.86
C THR A 449 1.46 27.31 -18.98
N ALA A 450 0.38 26.97 -18.27
CA ALA A 450 0.30 25.77 -17.42
C ALA A 450 0.51 24.45 -18.19
N ILE A 451 0.12 24.40 -19.46
CA ILE A 451 0.33 23.24 -20.35
C ILE A 451 1.55 23.36 -21.27
N GLY A 452 2.45 24.33 -21.00
CA GLY A 452 3.63 24.59 -21.83
C GLY A 452 3.30 25.07 -23.26
N GLY A 453 2.07 25.52 -23.49
CA GLY A 453 1.59 25.99 -24.79
C GLY A 453 1.79 27.49 -24.98
N ALA A 454 1.95 27.90 -26.23
CA ALA A 454 2.07 29.31 -26.61
C ALA A 454 0.73 29.84 -27.12
N LEU A 455 0.08 30.73 -26.36
CA LEU A 455 -1.10 31.46 -26.80
C LEU A 455 -0.71 32.68 -27.65
N ARG A 456 -1.44 32.90 -28.74
CA ARG A 456 -1.40 34.10 -29.57
C ARG A 456 -2.84 34.60 -29.77
N VAL A 457 -3.02 35.90 -29.63
CA VAL A 457 -4.30 36.59 -29.85
C VAL A 457 -4.02 37.77 -30.77
N GLY A 458 -4.75 37.89 -31.89
CA GLY A 458 -4.46 38.88 -32.93
C GLY A 458 -5.59 39.02 -33.95
N PRO A 459 -5.41 39.82 -35.01
CA PRO A 459 -6.40 39.96 -36.08
C PRO A 459 -6.45 38.71 -36.96
N ALA A 460 -7.66 38.28 -37.34
CA ALA A 460 -7.87 37.14 -38.25
C ALA A 460 -7.68 37.50 -39.75
N GLY A 461 -7.80 38.78 -40.09
CA GLY A 461 -7.65 39.29 -41.46
C GLY A 461 -8.73 40.33 -41.80
N GLN A 462 -8.58 41.07 -42.89
CA GLN A 462 -9.55 42.12 -43.22
C GLN A 462 -10.89 41.52 -43.68
N THR A 463 -11.94 41.70 -42.88
CA THR A 463 -13.31 41.22 -43.16
C THR A 463 -14.25 42.41 -43.45
N ALA A 464 -15.48 42.12 -43.89
CA ALA A 464 -16.50 43.15 -44.14
C ALA A 464 -16.94 43.93 -42.88
N THR A 465 -16.67 43.38 -41.68
CA THR A 465 -17.10 43.90 -40.37
C THR A 465 -15.93 44.39 -39.51
N GLY A 466 -14.68 44.21 -39.95
CA GLY A 466 -13.46 44.59 -39.22
C GLY A 466 -12.31 43.61 -39.45
N PRO A 467 -11.16 43.76 -38.76
CA PRO A 467 -10.02 42.84 -38.86
C PRO A 467 -10.21 41.44 -38.23
N GLY A 468 -11.38 41.16 -37.63
CA GLY A 468 -11.69 39.91 -36.92
C GLY A 468 -10.74 39.60 -35.75
N THR A 469 -10.95 38.46 -35.09
CA THR A 469 -10.03 37.95 -34.06
C THR A 469 -9.61 36.52 -34.34
N GLU A 470 -8.32 36.22 -34.24
CA GLU A 470 -7.74 34.88 -34.11
C GLU A 470 -7.29 34.69 -32.66
N VAL A 471 -7.78 33.64 -32.00
CA VAL A 471 -7.22 33.07 -30.78
C VAL A 471 -6.60 31.73 -31.15
N ARG A 472 -5.27 31.62 -31.04
CA ARG A 472 -4.51 30.42 -31.43
C ARG A 472 -3.60 29.96 -30.30
N ILE A 473 -3.67 28.68 -29.97
CA ILE A 473 -2.73 28.03 -29.05
C ILE A 473 -1.96 26.93 -29.78
N ASP A 474 -0.63 26.97 -29.62
CA ASP A 474 0.32 25.96 -30.10
C ASP A 474 0.87 25.18 -28.88
N VAL A 475 0.51 23.90 -28.72
CA VAL A 475 1.02 23.01 -27.65
C VAL A 475 2.09 22.07 -28.22
N PRO A 476 3.35 22.10 -27.75
CA PRO A 476 4.41 21.25 -28.30
C PRO A 476 4.12 19.76 -28.12
N LEU A 477 4.34 18.94 -29.16
CA LEU A 477 4.08 17.49 -29.10
C LEU A 477 4.92 16.79 -28.02
N ALA A 478 6.13 17.27 -27.76
CA ALA A 478 7.00 16.77 -26.69
C ALA A 478 6.40 16.90 -25.27
N VAL A 479 5.41 17.79 -25.07
CA VAL A 479 4.67 17.90 -23.79
C VAL A 479 3.54 16.86 -23.72
N LEU A 480 3.00 16.45 -24.87
CA LEU A 480 1.99 15.39 -24.96
C LEU A 480 2.61 13.99 -24.79
N ASP A 481 3.83 13.79 -25.30
CA ASP A 481 4.62 12.56 -25.14
C ASP A 481 5.23 12.39 -23.74
N ALA A 482 5.21 13.43 -22.90
CA ALA A 482 5.80 13.46 -21.56
C ALA A 482 4.95 12.72 -20.50
N ALA A 483 4.45 11.54 -20.84
CA ALA A 483 4.07 10.55 -19.83
C ALA A 483 5.33 10.15 -19.02
N PRO A 484 5.24 9.91 -17.70
CA PRO A 484 6.33 9.30 -16.96
C PRO A 484 6.68 7.94 -17.59
N PRO A 485 7.95 7.52 -17.62
CA PRO A 485 8.37 6.30 -18.31
C PRO A 485 7.56 5.11 -17.81
N PRO A 486 7.11 4.21 -18.70
CA PRO A 486 6.17 3.16 -18.33
C PRO A 486 6.76 2.30 -17.22
N GLY A 487 6.15 2.40 -16.03
CA GLY A 487 6.42 1.52 -14.91
C GLY A 487 6.33 0.08 -15.42
N THR A 488 7.41 -0.67 -15.25
CA THR A 488 7.67 -1.96 -15.89
C THR A 488 6.41 -2.80 -16.08
N ARG A 489 5.90 -2.87 -17.33
CA ARG A 489 4.90 -3.88 -17.69
C ARG A 489 5.49 -5.23 -17.37
N ARG A 490 5.01 -5.86 -16.29
CA ARG A 490 5.27 -7.28 -16.04
C ARG A 490 4.69 -8.01 -17.24
N SER A 491 5.55 -8.74 -17.95
CA SER A 491 5.14 -9.65 -18.99
C SER A 491 4.13 -10.65 -18.42
N THR A 492 2.89 -10.60 -18.92
CA THR A 492 1.94 -11.69 -18.80
C THR A 492 2.46 -12.85 -19.68
N PRO A 493 2.74 -14.04 -19.12
CA PRO A 493 3.23 -15.15 -19.93
C PRO A 493 2.08 -15.79 -20.71
N GLY A 494 1.97 -15.43 -21.99
CA GLY A 494 1.52 -16.30 -23.08
C GLY A 494 0.15 -16.98 -22.98
N GLU A 495 -0.90 -16.28 -23.41
CA GLU A 495 -1.96 -16.91 -24.21
C GLU A 495 -1.77 -16.50 -25.67
N HIS A 496 -1.22 -17.40 -26.49
CA HIS A 496 -1.58 -17.61 -27.91
C HIS A 496 -0.66 -18.69 -28.51
N LEU A 497 -1.18 -19.91 -28.63
CA LEU A 497 -0.63 -20.95 -29.51
C LEU A 497 -1.78 -21.56 -30.31
N SER A 498 -2.19 -20.86 -31.36
CA SER A 498 -3.00 -21.41 -32.44
C SER A 498 -2.82 -20.58 -33.71
N GLY A 499 -2.57 -21.25 -34.84
CA GLY A 499 -2.64 -20.62 -36.17
C GLY A 499 -1.31 -20.32 -36.87
N GLN A 500 -0.50 -21.34 -37.18
CA GLN A 500 0.25 -21.34 -38.44
C GLN A 500 0.63 -22.75 -38.93
N ASN A 501 0.33 -22.99 -40.20
CA ASN A 501 0.59 -24.15 -41.06
C ASN A 501 0.87 -23.54 -42.46
N PRO A 502 1.57 -24.15 -43.44
CA PRO A 502 2.27 -25.44 -43.52
C PRO A 502 3.77 -25.24 -43.91
N PRO A 503 4.51 -26.20 -44.53
CA PRO A 503 4.31 -26.62 -45.93
C PRO A 503 4.35 -28.15 -46.17
N ALA A 504 4.04 -28.54 -47.42
CA ALA A 504 3.84 -29.92 -47.84
C ALA A 504 5.11 -30.79 -47.91
N ARG A 505 4.93 -32.11 -47.77
CA ARG A 505 5.87 -33.13 -48.28
C ARG A 505 5.56 -33.43 -49.76
N PRO A 506 6.57 -33.69 -50.61
CA PRO A 506 6.36 -34.34 -51.89
C PRO A 506 6.09 -35.85 -51.70
N PRO A 507 5.51 -36.54 -52.69
CA PRO A 507 5.39 -37.99 -52.70
C PRO A 507 6.70 -38.65 -53.16
N ASP A 508 7.13 -39.67 -52.44
CA ASP A 508 7.36 -41.07 -52.90
C ASP A 508 7.81 -41.94 -51.72
#